data_AF-A0A3C0XGB3-F1
#
_entry.id   AF-A0A3C0XGB3-F1
#
_cell.length_a   1.000
_cell.length_b   1.000
_cell.length_c   1.000
_cell.angle_alpha   90.00
_cell.angle_beta   90.00
_cell.angle_gamma   90.00
#
_symmetry.space_group_name_H-M   'P 1'
#
loop_
_entity.id
_entity.type
_entity.pdbx_description
1 polymer ?
#
loop_
_entity_poly.entity_id
_entity_poly.type
_entity_poly.pdbx_seq_one_letter_code
_entity_poly.pdbx_strand_id
1 'polypeptide(L)' 'MDLKELFRERLARLGMRFGDEQLGQAHALVTRYGFVPEELSDIQLMTICVEAYRHPDSDLPMWI' A
#
# COMPACT_ATOMS: atom_id res chain seq x y z
N MET A 1 -14.09 6.53 -5.23
CA MET A 1 -13.78 5.75 -4.00
C MET A 1 -12.48 6.30 -3.45
N ASP A 2 -12.33 6.44 -2.13
CA ASP A 2 -11.03 6.82 -1.56
C ASP A 2 -10.08 5.62 -1.70
N LEU A 3 -8.88 5.85 -2.23
CA LEU A 3 -7.83 4.85 -2.38
C LEU A 3 -7.43 4.26 -1.01
N LYS A 4 -7.43 5.06 0.06
CA LYS A 4 -7.18 4.55 1.41
C LYS A 4 -8.26 3.57 1.87
N GLU A 5 -9.52 3.81 1.49
CA GLU A 5 -10.63 2.91 1.82
C GLU A 5 -10.55 1.60 1.03
N LEU A 6 -10.24 1.68 -0.27
CA LEU A 6 -9.97 0.50 -1.10
C LEU A 6 -8.87 -0.39 -0.49
N PHE A 7 -7.78 0.22 -0.02
CA PHE A 7 -6.69 -0.52 0.62
C PHE A 7 -7.11 -1.10 1.97
N ARG A 8 -7.80 -0.32 2.81
CA ARG A 8 -8.31 -0.77 4.10
C ARG A 8 -9.23 -1.99 3.93
N GLU A 9 -10.18 -1.94 2.99
CA GLU A 9 -11.08 -3.06 2.70
C GLU A 9 -10.33 -4.30 2.21
N ARG A 10 -9.45 -4.15 1.21
CA ARG A 10 -8.74 -5.29 0.62
C ARG A 10 -7.82 -5.96 1.62
N LEU A 11 -7.03 -5.19 2.37
CA LEU A 11 -6.12 -5.72 3.40
C LEU A 11 -6.90 -6.39 4.54
N ALA A 12 -8.04 -5.81 4.95
CA ALA A 12 -8.90 -6.42 5.97
C ALA A 12 -9.45 -7.79 5.55
N ARG A 13 -9.79 -7.99 4.26
CA ARG A 13 -10.20 -9.30 3.72
C ARG A 13 -9.07 -10.34 3.76
N LEU A 14 -7.82 -9.89 3.70
CA LEU A 14 -6.61 -10.71 3.82
C LEU A 14 -6.19 -10.93 5.30
N GLY A 15 -6.98 -10.46 6.26
CA GLY A 15 -6.68 -10.55 7.69
C GLY A 15 -5.62 -9.54 8.18
N MET A 16 -5.15 -8.64 7.31
CA MET A 16 -4.15 -7.63 7.66
C MET A 16 -4.83 -6.33 8.12
N ARG A 17 -4.41 -5.81 9.27
CA ARG A 17 -4.90 -4.52 9.79
C ARG A 17 -3.76 -3.51 9.82
N PHE A 18 -3.90 -2.47 9.01
CA PHE A 18 -3.00 -1.31 8.99
C PHE A 18 -3.75 -0.08 9.54
N GLY A 19 -3.03 0.79 10.26
CA GLY A 19 -3.56 2.07 10.70
C GLY A 19 -3.47 3.14 9.61
N ASP A 20 -4.04 4.32 9.87
CA ASP A 20 -4.19 5.38 8.87
C ASP A 20 -2.85 6.00 8.43
N GLU A 21 -1.82 5.92 9.28
CA GLU A 21 -0.45 6.32 8.98
C GLU A 21 0.21 5.36 7.98
N GLN A 22 0.14 4.05 8.25
CA GLN A 22 0.70 3.03 7.34
C GLN A 22 -0.07 2.97 6.01
N LEU A 23 -1.39 3.13 6.04
CA LEU A 23 -2.21 3.30 4.83
C LEU A 23 -1.84 4.60 4.08
N GLY A 24 -1.47 5.66 4.80
CA GLY A 24 -0.92 6.90 4.23
C GLY A 24 0.39 6.70 3.48
N GLN A 25 1.33 5.97 4.07
CA GLN A 25 2.62 5.65 3.46
C GLN A 25 2.46 4.74 2.23
N ALA A 26 1.64 3.67 2.33
CA ALA A 26 1.33 2.79 1.20
C ALA A 26 0.65 3.54 0.04
N HIS A 27 -0.30 4.43 0.35
CA HIS A 27 -0.93 5.32 -0.63
C HIS A 27 0.09 6.24 -1.33
N ALA A 28 1.04 6.81 -0.57
CA ALA A 28 2.08 7.66 -1.11
C ALA A 28 3.01 6.90 -2.07
N LEU A 29 3.41 5.67 -1.74
CA LEU A 29 4.20 4.82 -2.64
C LEU A 29 3.42 4.51 -3.93
N VAL A 30 2.17 4.05 -3.83
CA VAL A 30 1.34 3.71 -5.00
C VAL A 30 1.18 4.90 -5.95
N THR A 31 0.94 6.09 -5.38
CA THR A 31 0.85 7.34 -6.14
C THR A 31 2.20 7.71 -6.80
N ARG A 32 3.31 7.60 -6.05
CA ARG A 32 4.67 7.95 -6.52
C ARG A 32 5.14 7.10 -7.69
N TYR A 33 4.82 5.81 -7.68
CA TYR A 33 5.20 4.87 -8.74
C TYR A 33 4.19 4.78 -9.90
N GLY A 34 3.04 5.47 -9.79
CA GLY A 34 2.02 5.46 -10.84
C GLY A 34 1.28 4.13 -11.01
N PHE A 35 1.21 3.30 -9.96
CA PHE A 35 0.43 2.06 -10.00
C PHE A 35 -1.07 2.38 -10.03
N VAL A 36 -1.82 1.65 -10.86
CA VAL A 36 -3.29 1.69 -10.83
C VAL A 36 -3.77 0.79 -9.68
N PRO A 37 -4.42 1.34 -8.63
CA PRO A 37 -4.78 0.60 -7.42
C PRO A 37 -5.66 -0.62 -7.63
N GLU A 38 -6.57 -0.53 -8.60
CA GLU A 38 -7.53 -1.56 -8.97
C GLU A 38 -6.87 -2.72 -9.72
N GLU A 39 -5.71 -2.48 -10.37
CA GLU A 39 -4.94 -3.47 -11.11
C GLU A 39 -3.92 -4.21 -10.24
N LEU A 40 -3.53 -3.64 -9.08
CA LEU A 40 -2.68 -4.31 -8.11
C LEU A 40 -3.36 -5.60 -7.64
N SER A 41 -2.68 -6.73 -7.77
CA SER A 41 -3.09 -7.98 -7.10
C SER A 41 -2.94 -7.85 -5.58
N ASP A 42 -3.63 -8.70 -4.82
CA ASP A 42 -3.58 -8.68 -3.36
C ASP A 42 -2.15 -8.86 -2.82
N ILE A 43 -1.31 -9.70 -3.47
CA ILE A 43 0.08 -9.89 -3.07
C ILE A 43 0.97 -8.67 -3.35
N GLN A 44 0.71 -7.93 -4.43
CA GLN A 44 1.41 -6.66 -4.70
C GLN A 44 1.00 -5.59 -3.69
N LEU A 45 -0.30 -5.49 -3.37
CA LEU A 45 -0.81 -4.58 -2.35
C LEU A 45 -0.20 -4.89 -0.97
N MET A 46 -0.18 -6.16 -0.55
CA MET A 46 0.47 -6.60 0.68
C MET A 46 1.95 -6.22 0.71
N THR A 47 2.68 -6.47 -0.38
CA THR A 47 4.12 -6.13 -0.49
C THR A 47 4.33 -4.63 -0.30
N ILE A 48 3.56 -3.79 -0.99
CA ILE A 48 3.68 -2.33 -0.89
C ILE A 48 3.37 -1.85 0.54
N CYS A 49 2.37 -2.41 1.22
CA CYS A 49 2.06 -2.05 2.61
C CYS A 49 3.11 -2.53 3.62
N VAL A 50 3.75 -3.69 3.38
CA VAL A 50 4.86 -4.18 4.20
C VAL A 50 6.11 -3.32 4.02
N GLU A 51 6.45 -2.95 2.79
CA GLU A 51 7.62 -2.10 2.51
C GLU A 51 7.40 -0.65 2.98
N ALA A 52 6.18 -0.11 2.85
CA ALA A 52 5.80 1.16 3.47
C ALA A 52 6.05 1.17 4.99
N TYR A 53 5.69 0.09 5.68
CA TYR A 53 5.89 -0.04 7.13
C TYR A 53 7.38 -0.23 7.52
N ARG A 54 8.16 -0.96 6.69
CA ARG A 54 9.60 -1.20 6.93
C ARG A 54 10.46 0.04 6.69
N HIS A 55 10.05 0.89 5.75
CA HIS A 55 10.86 1.96 5.19
C HIS A 55 10.11 3.31 5.18
N PRO A 56 9.61 3.79 6.34
CA PRO A 56 8.75 4.97 6.42
C PRO A 56 9.42 6.27 5.95
N ASP A 57 10.74 6.36 6.12
CA ASP A 57 11.56 7.52 5.72
C ASP A 57 12.22 7.34 4.33
N SER A 58 11.98 6.24 3.62
CA SER A 58 12.75 5.90 2.41
C SER A 58 12.13 6.44 1.12
N ASP A 59 12.99 7.03 0.31
CA ASP A 59 12.64 7.91 -0.80
C ASP A 59 12.73 7.16 -2.15
N LEU A 60 11.96 6.06 -2.33
CA LEU A 60 12.14 4.87 -3.25
C LEU A 60 12.81 3.68 -2.47
N PRO A 61 13.32 2.52 -3.01
CA PRO A 61 13.38 1.95 -4.38
C PRO A 61 13.25 0.39 -4.54
N MET A 62 13.50 -0.13 -5.75
CA MET A 62 14.20 -1.40 -6.12
C MET A 62 13.54 -2.79 -6.26
N TRP A 63 12.22 -3.00 -6.11
CA TRP A 63 11.65 -4.37 -6.18
C TRP A 63 10.40 -4.49 -7.08
N ILE A 64 10.60 -4.46 -8.40
CA ILE A 64 9.82 -5.20 -9.42
C ILE A 64 10.82 -5.82 -10.40
#